data_AF-U6L9A4-F1
#
_entry.id   AF-U6L9A4-F1
#
_cell.length_a   1.000
_cell.length_b   1.000
_cell.length_c   1.000
_cell.angle_alpha   90.00
_cell.angle_beta   90.00
_cell.angle_gamma   90.00
#
_symmetry.space_group_name_H-M   'P 1'
#
loop_
_entity.id
_entity.type
_entity.pdbx_description
1 polymer ?
#
loop_
_entity_poly.entity_id
_entity_poly.type
_entity_poly.pdbx_seq_one_letter_code
_entity_poly.pdbx_strand_id
1 'polypeptide(L)'
;MEVDLAAYLLRTFDSKAKQKQQLRVLLFVNTISYVYRLESLLGFSSSNYGLLVSSDVAARGLDFKKVEKVINFQPPRDAETLIHRCGRTARAGQDGEAVCFVGSWEALRWQTLFAAAEVDFSLCCWPLGFSDFCSFKKKEEMKTLFKLAALVEQEQHQGEKQQRTAALLQRLAAAAEIEVENENPREETQEKEIINKFKNKNKLRQLRQMLATFVP
;
A
#
# COMPACT_ATOMS: atom_id res chain seq x y z
N MET A 1 1.04 9.66 5.39
CA MET A 1 1.12 9.05 4.05
C MET A 1 -0.10 8.16 3.92
N GLU A 2 -0.90 8.30 2.87
CA GLU A 2 -1.99 7.35 2.61
C GLU A 2 -1.38 5.96 2.44
N VAL A 3 -1.98 4.96 3.09
CA VAL A 3 -1.45 3.59 3.13
C VAL A 3 -1.44 2.97 1.74
N ASP A 4 -2.42 3.36 0.93
CA ASP A 4 -2.58 2.96 -0.46
C ASP A 4 -1.43 3.49 -1.34
N LEU A 5 -1.01 4.74 -1.13
CA LEU A 5 0.19 5.29 -1.77
C LEU A 5 1.46 4.53 -1.39
N ALA A 6 1.63 4.21 -0.10
CA ALA A 6 2.80 3.45 0.36
C ALA A 6 2.83 2.07 -0.32
N ALA A 7 1.69 1.38 -0.39
CA ALA A 7 1.58 0.10 -1.07
C ALA A 7 1.82 0.22 -2.58
N TYR A 8 1.35 1.30 -3.23
CA TYR A 8 1.63 1.57 -4.63
C TYR A 8 3.13 1.73 -4.90
N LEU A 9 3.81 2.56 -4.09
CA LEU A 9 5.24 2.77 -4.21
C LEU A 9 6.00 1.45 -4.02
N LEU A 10 5.68 0.68 -2.98
CA LEU A 10 6.30 -0.62 -2.71
C LEU A 10 6.12 -1.61 -3.88
N ARG A 11 4.94 -1.66 -4.49
CA ARG A 11 4.69 -2.48 -5.71
C ARG A 11 5.55 -2.02 -6.89
N THR A 12 5.72 -0.71 -7.07
CA THR A 12 6.52 -0.18 -8.19
C THR A 12 8.02 -0.38 -8.00
N PHE A 13 8.52 -0.27 -6.76
CA PHE A 13 9.92 -0.54 -6.45
C PHE A 13 10.28 -2.01 -6.67
N ASP A 14 9.40 -2.93 -6.25
CA ASP A 14 9.58 -4.37 -6.45
C ASP A 14 9.69 -4.75 -7.93
N SER A 15 8.87 -4.15 -8.81
CA SER A 15 8.93 -4.40 -10.26
C SER A 15 10.23 -3.91 -10.93
N LYS A 16 10.93 -2.94 -10.32
CA LYS A 16 12.22 -2.43 -10.82
C LYS A 16 13.42 -3.18 -10.22
N ALA A 17 13.25 -3.86 -9.08
CA ALA A 17 14.31 -4.64 -8.45
C ALA A 17 14.64 -5.87 -9.31
N LYS A 18 15.67 -5.74 -10.16
CA LYS A 18 16.12 -6.77 -11.12
C LYS A 18 16.59 -8.10 -10.50
N GLN A 19 16.57 -8.28 -9.18
CA GLN A 19 17.04 -9.48 -8.50
C GLN A 19 16.00 -10.06 -7.53
N LYS A 20 15.51 -11.23 -7.93
CA LYS A 20 15.00 -12.35 -7.11
C LYS A 20 13.90 -12.02 -6.08
N GLN A 21 12.68 -12.35 -6.51
CA GLN A 21 11.43 -12.59 -5.76
C GLN A 21 10.46 -11.41 -5.74
N GLN A 22 9.36 -11.60 -6.45
CA GLN A 22 8.25 -10.65 -6.51
C GLN A 22 7.56 -10.59 -5.14
N LEU A 23 7.69 -9.47 -4.44
CA LEU A 23 7.02 -9.22 -3.17
C LEU A 23 5.52 -9.05 -3.41
N ARG A 24 4.71 -9.93 -2.84
CA ARG A 24 3.26 -9.82 -2.90
C ARG A 24 2.79 -8.78 -1.87
N VAL A 25 2.61 -7.54 -2.33
CA VAL A 25 2.13 -6.42 -1.49
C VAL A 25 0.61 -6.46 -1.32
N LEU A 26 0.17 -6.71 -0.10
CA LEU A 26 -1.22 -6.85 0.32
C LEU A 26 -1.59 -5.74 1.31
N LEU A 27 -2.86 -5.34 1.29
CA LEU A 27 -3.37 -4.23 2.08
C LEU A 27 -4.36 -4.73 3.13
N PHE A 28 -4.19 -4.27 4.37
CA PHE A 28 -5.13 -4.49 5.47
C PHE A 28 -5.40 -3.18 6.21
N VAL A 29 -6.34 -2.39 5.68
CA VAL A 29 -6.74 -1.10 6.24
C VAL A 29 -8.26 -1.00 6.33
N ASN A 30 -8.76 -0.12 7.19
CA ASN A 30 -10.20 0.00 7.44
C ASN A 30 -11.00 0.59 6.26
N THR A 31 -10.32 1.26 5.32
CA THR A 31 -10.93 1.80 4.10
C THR A 31 -11.35 0.70 3.12
N ILE A 32 -10.83 -0.52 3.30
CA ILE A 32 -11.07 -1.65 2.41
C ILE A 32 -12.15 -2.58 2.99
N SER A 33 -12.96 -3.17 2.10
CA SER A 33 -14.05 -4.07 2.49
C SER A 33 -13.55 -5.26 3.32
N TYR A 34 -14.41 -5.77 4.21
CA TYR A 34 -14.07 -6.90 5.07
C TYR A 34 -13.68 -8.15 4.27
N VAL A 35 -14.40 -8.45 3.17
CA VAL A 35 -14.11 -9.58 2.29
C VAL A 35 -12.69 -9.49 1.72
N TYR A 36 -12.31 -8.32 1.20
CA TYR A 36 -10.98 -8.13 0.66
C TYR A 36 -9.89 -8.14 1.74
N ARG A 37 -10.18 -7.66 2.95
CA ARG A 37 -9.28 -7.79 4.09
C ARG A 37 -9.01 -9.26 4.43
N LEU A 38 -10.02 -10.12 4.40
CA LEU A 38 -9.86 -11.56 4.60
C LEU A 38 -9.02 -12.19 3.48
N GLU A 39 -9.29 -11.85 2.21
CA GLU A 39 -8.49 -12.31 1.07
C GLU A 39 -7.02 -11.90 1.20
N SER A 40 -6.74 -10.67 1.62
CA SER A 40 -5.38 -10.20 1.91
C SER A 40 -4.71 -11.02 3.02
N LEU A 41 -5.42 -11.34 4.11
CA LEU A 41 -4.85 -12.15 5.19
C LEU A 41 -4.53 -13.58 4.74
N LEU A 42 -5.45 -14.22 4.00
CA LEU A 42 -5.25 -15.55 3.44
C LEU A 42 -4.11 -15.55 2.41
N GLY A 43 -4.06 -14.53 1.56
CA GLY A 43 -3.02 -14.32 0.57
C GLY A 43 -1.65 -14.08 1.19
N PHE A 44 -1.59 -13.43 2.36
CA PHE A 44 -0.35 -13.21 3.10
C PHE A 44 0.13 -14.50 3.79
N SER A 45 -0.78 -15.20 4.47
CA SER A 45 -0.48 -16.45 5.17
C SER A 45 0.01 -17.58 4.23
N SER A 46 -0.49 -17.59 2.99
CA SER A 46 -0.07 -18.55 1.95
C SER A 46 1.16 -18.12 1.15
N SER A 47 1.62 -16.88 1.29
CA SER A 47 2.74 -16.35 0.53
C SER A 47 4.07 -16.59 1.24
N ASN A 48 5.07 -17.10 0.52
CA ASN A 48 6.44 -17.19 1.03
C ASN A 48 7.14 -15.81 1.06
N TYR A 49 6.74 -14.89 0.18
CA TYR A 49 7.29 -13.53 0.06
C TYR A 49 6.16 -12.50 0.06
N GLY A 50 5.41 -12.47 1.15
CA GLY A 50 4.30 -11.52 1.35
C GLY A 50 4.77 -10.26 2.07
N LEU A 51 4.26 -9.10 1.65
CA LEU A 51 4.35 -7.85 2.40
C LEU A 51 2.94 -7.39 2.74
N LEU A 52 2.58 -7.43 4.02
CA LEU A 52 1.29 -6.93 4.49
C LEU A 52 1.44 -5.52 5.03
N VAL A 53 0.82 -4.55 4.36
CA VAL A 53 0.76 -3.17 4.84
C VAL A 53 -0.54 -2.98 5.60
N SER A 54 -0.44 -2.52 6.85
CA SER A 54 -1.60 -2.40 7.73
C SER A 54 -1.55 -1.19 8.66
N SER A 55 -2.72 -0.75 9.11
CA SER A 55 -2.89 0.18 10.23
C SER A 55 -3.11 -0.57 11.55
N ASP A 56 -3.29 0.15 12.65
CA ASP A 56 -3.50 -0.43 13.99
C ASP A 56 -4.70 -1.40 14.11
N VAL A 57 -5.54 -1.47 13.08
CA VAL A 57 -6.64 -2.44 12.99
C VAL A 57 -6.14 -3.89 12.91
N ALA A 58 -4.95 -4.16 12.36
CA ALA A 58 -4.37 -5.51 12.38
C ALA A 58 -3.63 -5.86 13.68
N ALA A 59 -3.44 -4.88 14.58
CA ALA A 59 -2.52 -5.03 15.71
C ALA A 59 -3.06 -5.96 16.81
N ARG A 60 -4.32 -6.41 16.76
CA ARG A 60 -4.93 -7.25 17.79
C ARG A 60 -5.69 -8.43 17.19
N GLY A 61 -5.48 -9.62 17.74
CA GLY A 61 -6.22 -10.84 17.38
C GLY A 61 -5.78 -11.57 16.11
N LEU A 62 -4.90 -11.00 15.28
CA LEU A 62 -4.37 -11.67 14.09
C LEU A 62 -3.02 -12.33 14.41
N ASP A 63 -3.00 -13.67 14.38
CA ASP A 63 -1.78 -14.46 14.56
C ASP A 63 -1.21 -14.86 13.20
N PHE A 64 0.06 -14.50 12.97
CA PHE A 64 0.81 -14.85 11.78
C PHE A 64 1.97 -15.75 12.19
N LYS A 65 1.96 -17.00 11.74
CA LYS A 65 2.94 -18.01 12.19
C LYS A 65 4.37 -17.78 11.72
N LYS A 66 4.58 -16.96 10.69
CA LYS A 66 5.87 -16.81 9.97
C LYS A 66 6.19 -15.35 9.62
N VAL A 67 6.06 -14.43 10.58
CA VAL A 67 6.53 -13.05 10.36
C VAL A 67 7.97 -12.97 10.86
N GLU A 68 8.90 -12.79 9.94
CA GLU A 68 10.33 -12.61 10.25
C GLU A 68 10.61 -11.17 10.69
N LYS A 69 10.04 -10.20 9.97
CA LYS A 69 10.34 -8.78 10.15
C LYS A 69 9.08 -7.93 10.30
N VAL A 70 9.10 -7.03 11.27
CA VAL A 70 8.06 -6.01 11.47
C VAL A 70 8.66 -4.63 11.21
N ILE A 71 8.05 -3.86 10.32
CA ILE A 71 8.51 -2.51 9.99
C ILE A 71 7.47 -1.50 10.44
N ASN A 72 7.81 -0.71 11.45
CA ASN A 72 7.03 0.43 11.90
C ASN A 72 7.41 1.64 11.04
N PHE A 73 6.63 1.88 9.98
CA PHE A 73 6.80 3.06 9.13
C PHE A 73 6.54 4.36 9.88
N GLN A 74 5.52 4.36 10.73
CA GLN A 74 5.28 5.43 11.69
C GLN A 74 5.54 4.91 13.10
N PRO A 75 6.26 5.71 13.91
CA PRO A 75 6.51 5.35 15.28
C PRO A 75 5.19 5.17 16.08
N PRO A 76 5.01 4.08 16.87
CA PRO A 76 3.80 3.87 17.67
C PRO A 76 3.56 4.95 18.76
N ARG A 77 2.33 5.27 19.17
CA ARG A 77 2.15 6.42 20.10
C ARG A 77 2.67 6.17 21.52
N ASP A 78 2.55 4.92 21.96
CA ASP A 78 2.75 4.47 23.33
C ASP A 78 3.46 3.10 23.38
N ALA A 79 4.06 2.75 24.52
CA ALA A 79 4.80 1.51 24.74
C ALA A 79 3.94 0.25 24.53
N GLU A 80 2.69 0.27 24.98
CA GLU A 80 1.76 -0.87 24.77
C GLU A 80 1.55 -1.16 23.28
N THR A 81 1.40 -0.12 22.46
CA THR A 81 1.23 -0.27 21.01
C THR A 81 2.51 -0.79 20.36
N LEU A 82 3.68 -0.32 20.81
CA LEU A 82 4.98 -0.84 20.37
C LEU A 82 5.08 -2.35 20.61
N ILE A 83 4.79 -2.80 21.84
CA ILE A 83 4.84 -4.21 22.22
C ILE A 83 3.87 -5.03 21.37
N HIS A 84 2.64 -4.55 21.17
CA HIS A 84 1.64 -5.26 20.35
C HIS A 84 2.00 -5.37 18.86
N ARG A 85 2.70 -4.36 18.31
CA ARG A 85 3.17 -4.36 16.92
C ARG A 85 4.40 -5.25 16.75
N CYS A 86 5.40 -5.10 17.63
CA CYS A 86 6.64 -5.90 17.58
C CYS A 86 6.39 -7.36 17.94
N GLY A 87 5.44 -7.66 18.83
CA GLY A 87 5.04 -9.02 19.21
C GLY A 87 4.33 -9.83 18.10
N ARG A 88 4.38 -9.36 16.84
CA ARG A 88 3.98 -10.11 15.65
C ARG A 88 5.12 -10.95 15.07
N THR A 89 6.38 -10.59 15.35
CA THR A 89 7.56 -11.40 15.03
C THR A 89 8.03 -12.20 16.25
N ALA A 90 9.08 -13.00 16.08
CA ALA A 90 9.74 -13.77 17.12
C ALA A 90 8.81 -14.70 17.95
N ARG A 91 7.82 -15.31 17.29
CA ARG A 91 6.86 -16.23 17.93
C ARG A 91 7.37 -17.66 17.91
N ALA A 92 6.93 -18.45 18.89
CA ALA A 92 7.25 -19.88 19.02
C ALA A 92 8.75 -20.21 19.02
N GLY A 93 9.56 -19.34 19.63
CA GLY A 93 11.02 -19.51 19.75
C GLY A 93 11.80 -19.24 18.46
N GLN A 94 11.17 -18.64 17.45
CA GLN A 94 11.85 -18.15 16.26
C GLN A 94 12.48 -16.78 16.55
N ASP A 95 13.58 -16.47 15.87
CA ASP A 95 14.14 -15.13 15.86
C ASP A 95 13.27 -14.18 15.04
N GLY A 96 13.34 -12.89 15.37
CA GLY A 96 12.55 -11.87 14.71
C GLY A 96 13.13 -10.49 14.86
N GLU A 97 12.99 -9.67 13.82
CA GLU A 97 13.50 -8.29 13.82
C GLU A 97 12.35 -7.29 13.74
N ALA A 98 12.44 -6.22 14.52
CA ALA A 98 11.53 -5.08 14.45
C ALA A 98 12.31 -3.80 14.15
N VAL A 99 11.96 -3.11 13.07
CA VAL A 99 12.59 -1.88 12.63
C VAL A 99 11.60 -0.74 12.72
N CYS A 100 12.00 0.39 13.31
CA CYS A 100 11.17 1.59 13.40
C CYS A 100 11.85 2.76 12.69
N PHE A 101 11.11 3.43 11.81
CA PHE A 101 11.54 4.71 11.27
C PHE A 101 11.16 5.81 12.24
N VAL A 102 12.15 6.59 12.68
CA VAL A 102 11.97 7.67 13.64
C VAL A 102 12.54 8.95 13.05
N GLY A 103 11.75 10.02 13.06
CA GLY A 103 12.24 11.34 12.66
C GLY A 103 13.28 11.87 13.65
N SER A 104 14.23 12.67 13.17
CA SER A 104 15.29 13.23 14.04
C SER A 104 14.73 14.02 15.24
N TRP A 105 13.61 14.71 15.06
CA TRP A 105 12.93 15.46 16.13
C TRP A 105 12.17 14.58 17.13
N GLU A 106 11.90 13.32 16.80
CA GLU A 106 11.16 12.38 17.66
C GLU A 106 12.11 11.44 18.42
N ALA A 107 13.38 11.40 18.05
CA ALA A 107 14.37 10.47 18.60
C ALA A 107 14.40 10.48 20.13
N LEU A 108 14.42 11.66 20.77
CA LEU A 108 14.47 11.77 22.22
C LEU A 108 13.23 11.16 22.90
N ARG A 109 12.04 11.43 22.37
CA ARG A 109 10.78 10.85 22.87
C ARG A 109 10.82 9.32 22.78
N TRP A 110 11.37 8.80 21.69
CA TRP A 110 11.47 7.37 21.45
C TRP A 110 12.44 6.66 22.38
N GLN A 111 13.58 7.29 22.68
CA GLN A 111 14.52 6.76 23.67
C GLN A 111 13.83 6.55 25.03
N THR A 112 13.04 7.52 25.49
CA THR A 112 12.27 7.40 26.73
C THR A 112 11.23 6.29 26.67
N LEU A 113 10.56 6.10 25.53
CA LEU A 113 9.52 5.09 25.36
C LEU A 113 10.12 3.67 25.35
N PHE A 114 11.26 3.46 24.69
CA PHE A 114 11.96 2.17 24.73
C PHE A 114 12.48 1.85 26.13
N ALA A 115 12.98 2.84 26.86
CA ALA A 115 13.35 2.67 28.26
C ALA A 115 12.14 2.27 29.13
N ALA A 116 10.98 2.90 28.91
CA ALA A 116 9.75 2.55 29.61
C ALA A 116 9.17 1.18 29.22
N ALA A 117 9.49 0.69 28.02
CA ALA A 117 9.09 -0.63 27.54
C ALA A 117 10.08 -1.74 27.96
N GLU A 118 11.16 -1.40 28.66
CA GLU A 118 12.25 -2.32 29.04
C GLU A 118 12.86 -3.08 27.85
N VAL A 119 12.88 -2.44 26.67
CA VAL A 119 13.44 -3.02 25.45
C VAL A 119 14.81 -2.42 25.19
N ASP A 120 15.83 -3.27 25.12
CA ASP A 120 17.15 -2.87 24.63
C ASP A 120 17.04 -2.45 23.16
N PHE A 121 17.27 -1.16 22.90
CA PHE A 121 17.27 -0.64 21.54
C PHE A 121 18.66 -0.12 21.18
N SER A 122 19.17 -0.58 20.04
CA SER A 122 20.33 0.03 19.40
C SER A 122 19.85 1.08 18.42
N LEU A 123 20.16 2.36 18.68
CA LEU A 123 19.90 3.41 17.70
C LEU A 123 20.93 3.29 16.57
N CYS A 124 20.61 2.49 15.56
CA CYS A 124 21.44 2.37 14.38
C CYS A 124 21.11 3.51 13.43
N CYS A 125 22.08 4.39 13.15
CA CYS A 125 22.07 5.13 11.88
C CYS A 125 22.29 4.12 10.77
N TRP A 126 21.24 3.42 10.34
CA TRP A 126 21.41 2.45 9.27
C TRP A 126 21.92 3.19 8.03
N PRO A 127 22.99 2.70 7.37
CA PRO A 127 23.53 3.33 6.17
C PRO A 127 22.62 2.93 5.03
N LEU A 128 21.37 3.37 5.08
CA LEU A 128 20.62 3.44 3.85
C LEU A 128 21.41 4.41 2.98
N GLY A 129 21.73 4.01 1.76
CA GLY A 129 22.18 4.90 0.68
C GLY A 129 21.14 5.97 0.33
N PHE A 130 20.43 6.51 1.32
CA PHE A 130 19.57 7.68 1.29
C PHE A 130 20.38 8.98 1.26
N SER A 131 21.69 8.94 0.98
CA SER A 131 22.40 10.11 0.45
C SER A 131 21.67 10.67 -0.78
N ASP A 132 20.98 9.82 -1.55
CA ASP A 132 20.20 10.24 -2.70
C ASP A 132 18.88 10.95 -2.33
N PHE A 133 18.30 10.67 -1.16
CA PHE A 133 17.12 11.41 -0.69
C PHE A 133 17.45 12.78 -0.11
N CYS A 134 18.69 13.01 0.33
CA CYS A 134 19.20 14.36 0.57
C CYS A 134 19.31 15.19 -0.73
N SER A 135 19.20 14.55 -1.90
CA SER A 135 19.11 15.24 -3.19
C SER A 135 17.71 15.73 -3.53
N PHE A 136 16.65 15.31 -2.81
CA PHE A 136 15.35 16.00 -2.81
C PHE A 136 15.45 17.31 -2.03
N LYS A 137 16.29 18.22 -2.53
CA LYS A 137 16.52 19.55 -1.95
C LYS A 137 15.29 20.46 -2.04
N LYS A 138 14.25 20.07 -2.79
CA LYS A 138 13.03 20.87 -2.96
C LYS A 138 11.81 20.11 -2.45
N LYS A 139 11.25 20.64 -1.37
CA LYS A 139 9.91 20.31 -0.83
C LYS A 139 8.82 20.26 -1.91
N GLU A 140 9.04 20.93 -3.04
CA GLU A 140 8.16 21.00 -4.20
C GLU A 140 8.11 19.70 -5.01
N GLU A 141 9.25 19.06 -5.29
CA GLU A 141 9.32 17.81 -6.07
C GLU A 141 8.65 16.66 -5.34
N MET A 142 8.81 16.63 -4.02
CA MET A 142 8.14 15.66 -3.17
C MET A 142 6.62 15.89 -3.17
N LYS A 143 6.18 17.16 -3.11
CA LYS A 143 4.75 17.51 -3.24
C LYS A 143 4.20 17.13 -4.61
N THR A 144 4.94 17.32 -5.70
CA THR A 144 4.49 16.93 -7.04
C THR A 144 4.41 15.42 -7.16
N LEU A 145 5.38 14.67 -6.60
CA LEU A 145 5.33 13.22 -6.54
C LEU A 145 4.09 12.73 -5.78
N PHE A 146 3.84 13.27 -4.58
CA PHE A 146 2.66 12.94 -3.78
C PHE A 146 1.35 13.24 -4.53
N LYS A 147 1.24 14.42 -5.16
CA LYS A 147 0.06 14.79 -5.96
C LYS A 147 -0.13 13.86 -7.16
N LEU A 148 0.94 13.57 -7.89
CA LEU A 148 0.90 12.73 -9.07
C LEU A 148 0.47 11.30 -8.72
N ALA A 149 1.01 10.77 -7.62
CA ALA A 149 0.65 9.45 -7.15
C ALA A 149 -0.80 9.39 -6.64
N ALA A 150 -1.28 10.41 -5.92
CA ALA A 150 -2.69 10.53 -5.54
C ALA A 150 -3.63 10.59 -6.77
N LEU A 151 -3.23 11.30 -7.83
CA LEU A 151 -3.99 11.32 -9.09
C LEU A 151 -4.02 9.95 -9.77
N VAL A 152 -2.90 9.22 -9.79
CA VAL A 152 -2.85 7.84 -10.34
C VAL A 152 -3.80 6.92 -9.58
N GLU A 153 -3.84 7.06 -8.26
CA GLU A 153 -4.70 6.27 -7.39
C GLU A 153 -6.19 6.59 -7.62
N GLN A 154 -6.54 7.88 -7.71
CA GLN A 154 -7.89 8.34 -8.01
C GLN A 154 -8.39 7.79 -9.36
N GLU A 155 -7.57 7.86 -10.40
CA GLU A 155 -7.91 7.35 -11.74
C GLU A 155 -8.06 5.82 -11.74
N GLN A 156 -7.28 5.08 -10.94
CA GLN A 156 -7.44 3.64 -10.78
C GLN A 156 -8.72 3.27 -10.06
N HIS A 157 -9.01 3.93 -8.93
CA HIS A 157 -10.23 3.66 -8.16
C HIS A 157 -11.51 4.00 -8.93
N GLN A 158 -11.50 5.06 -9.74
CA GLN A 158 -12.62 5.36 -10.63
C GLN A 158 -12.83 4.26 -11.68
N GLY A 159 -11.74 3.76 -12.27
CA GLY A 159 -11.80 2.64 -13.21
C GLY A 159 -12.34 1.34 -12.58
N GLU A 160 -11.86 0.98 -11.40
CA GLU A 160 -12.34 -0.20 -10.66
C GLU A 160 -13.80 -0.05 -10.22
N LYS A 161 -14.21 1.13 -9.75
CA LYS A 161 -15.59 1.38 -9.34
C LYS A 161 -16.55 1.25 -10.53
N GLN A 162 -16.19 1.83 -11.68
CA GLN A 162 -16.98 1.73 -12.91
C GLN A 162 -17.11 0.27 -13.40
N GLN A 163 -16.02 -0.51 -13.34
CA GLN A 163 -16.04 -1.92 -13.70
C GLN A 163 -16.90 -2.74 -12.72
N ARG A 164 -16.80 -2.49 -11.41
CA ARG A 164 -17.60 -3.18 -10.40
C ARG A 164 -19.09 -2.86 -10.53
N THR A 165 -19.45 -1.58 -10.78
CA THR A 165 -20.85 -1.19 -11.01
C THR A 165 -21.39 -1.79 -12.30
N ALA A 166 -20.60 -1.82 -13.38
CA ALA A 166 -21.01 -2.43 -14.64
C ALA A 166 -21.23 -3.94 -14.50
N ALA A 167 -20.31 -4.65 -13.83
CA ALA A 167 -20.45 -6.07 -13.57
C ALA A 167 -21.64 -6.39 -12.66
N LEU A 168 -21.92 -5.54 -11.67
CA LEU A 168 -23.10 -5.67 -10.80
C LEU A 168 -24.39 -5.46 -11.59
N LEU A 169 -24.46 -4.41 -12.42
CA LEU A 169 -25.63 -4.11 -13.26
C LEU A 169 -25.93 -5.25 -14.22
N GLN A 170 -24.91 -5.83 -14.87
CA GLN A 170 -25.08 -6.99 -15.73
C GLN A 170 -25.65 -8.20 -14.97
N ARG A 171 -25.18 -8.46 -13.75
CA ARG A 171 -25.70 -9.54 -12.90
C ARG A 171 -27.14 -9.29 -12.45
N LEU A 172 -27.47 -8.06 -12.08
CA LEU A 172 -28.82 -7.67 -11.66
C LEU A 172 -29.81 -7.77 -12.82
N ALA A 173 -29.41 -7.30 -14.01
CA ALA A 173 -30.21 -7.44 -15.22
C ALA A 173 -30.47 -8.91 -15.57
N ALA A 174 -29.43 -9.74 -15.54
CA ALA A 174 -29.56 -11.19 -15.77
C ALA A 174 -30.49 -11.85 -14.74
N ALA A 175 -30.44 -11.44 -13.48
CA ALA A 175 -31.32 -11.95 -12.43
C ALA A 175 -32.77 -11.47 -12.55
N ALA A 176 -33.00 -10.31 -13.17
CA ALA A 176 -34.32 -9.75 -13.41
C ALA A 176 -34.93 -10.21 -14.75
N GLU A 177 -34.24 -11.07 -15.51
CA GLU A 177 -34.60 -11.46 -16.89
C GLU A 177 -34.85 -10.24 -17.80
N ILE A 178 -34.27 -9.09 -17.44
CA ILE A 178 -34.30 -7.90 -18.26
C ILE A 178 -33.20 -8.11 -19.29
N GLU A 179 -33.59 -8.32 -20.54
CA GLU A 179 -32.68 -8.08 -21.64
C GLU A 179 -32.25 -6.62 -21.53
N VAL A 180 -31.00 -6.41 -21.07
CA VAL A 180 -30.35 -5.12 -21.28
C VAL A 180 -30.23 -5.03 -22.78
N GLU A 181 -31.17 -4.35 -23.40
CA GLU A 181 -30.94 -3.78 -24.70
C GLU A 181 -29.61 -3.05 -24.56
N ASN A 182 -28.56 -3.62 -25.16
CA ASN A 182 -27.53 -2.81 -25.74
C ASN A 182 -28.24 -2.06 -26.86
N GLU A 183 -29.13 -1.12 -26.53
CA GLU A 183 -29.41 -0.02 -27.43
C GLU A 183 -28.02 0.53 -27.69
N ASN A 184 -27.44 0.18 -28.85
CA ASN A 184 -26.24 0.82 -29.36
C ASN A 184 -26.64 2.29 -29.38
N PRO A 185 -26.18 3.13 -28.42
CA PRO A 185 -26.52 4.52 -28.49
C PRO A 185 -25.64 5.00 -29.64
N ARG A 186 -26.22 5.09 -30.84
CA ARG A 186 -25.73 5.71 -32.09
C ARG A 186 -24.21 5.83 -32.14
N GLU A 187 -23.54 5.11 -33.04
CA GLU A 187 -22.07 5.03 -33.30
C GLU A 187 -21.18 6.14 -32.68
N GLU A 188 -21.59 7.42 -32.71
CA GLU A 188 -21.01 8.52 -31.93
C GLU A 188 -20.80 8.29 -30.42
N THR A 189 -21.70 7.59 -29.71
CA THR A 189 -21.64 7.41 -28.24
C THR A 189 -20.65 6.32 -27.86
N GLN A 190 -20.55 5.26 -28.67
CA GLN A 190 -19.53 4.21 -28.52
C GLN A 190 -18.14 4.71 -28.88
N GLU A 191 -17.98 5.50 -29.95
CA GLU A 191 -16.71 6.16 -30.25
C GLU A 191 -16.29 7.07 -29.11
N LYS A 192 -17.19 7.91 -28.58
CA LYS A 192 -16.89 8.79 -27.44
C LYS A 192 -16.49 7.99 -26.19
N GLU A 193 -17.14 6.86 -25.90
CA GLU A 193 -16.76 5.99 -24.79
C GLU A 193 -15.42 5.27 -25.01
N ILE A 194 -15.16 4.75 -26.21
CA ILE A 194 -13.90 4.10 -26.57
C ILE A 194 -12.77 5.13 -26.53
N ILE A 195 -12.99 6.32 -27.09
CA ILE A 195 -12.06 7.46 -27.05
C ILE A 195 -11.84 7.90 -25.60
N ASN A 196 -12.86 7.96 -24.76
CA ASN A 196 -12.71 8.33 -23.35
C ASN A 196 -11.97 7.25 -22.55
N LYS A 197 -12.26 5.96 -22.77
CA LYS A 197 -11.50 4.85 -22.18
C LYS A 197 -10.03 4.84 -22.65
N PHE A 198 -9.80 5.14 -23.92
CA PHE A 198 -8.46 5.22 -24.50
C PHE A 198 -7.70 6.44 -23.99
N LYS A 199 -8.35 7.60 -23.88
CA LYS A 199 -7.82 8.83 -23.27
C LYS A 199 -7.49 8.60 -21.79
N ASN A 200 -8.35 7.94 -21.02
CA ASN A 200 -8.09 7.62 -19.62
C ASN A 200 -6.95 6.61 -19.47
N LYS A 201 -6.88 5.57 -20.31
CA LYS A 201 -5.73 4.65 -20.35
C LYS A 201 -4.42 5.36 -20.71
N ASN A 202 -4.44 6.26 -21.69
CA ASN A 202 -3.27 7.03 -22.09
C ASN A 202 -2.85 8.04 -21.02
N LYS A 203 -3.81 8.73 -20.39
CA LYS A 203 -3.58 9.62 -19.25
C LYS A 203 -2.96 8.86 -18.08
N LEU A 204 -3.49 7.68 -17.74
CA LEU A 204 -2.93 6.83 -16.70
C LEU A 204 -1.50 6.35 -17.05
N ARG A 205 -1.26 6.01 -18.32
CA ARG A 205 0.08 5.63 -18.81
C ARG A 205 1.07 6.80 -18.71
N GLN A 206 0.66 8.00 -19.10
CA GLN A 206 1.46 9.22 -18.98
C GLN A 206 1.76 9.57 -17.52
N LEU A 207 0.76 9.50 -16.63
CA LEU A 207 0.95 9.73 -15.19
C LEU A 207 1.92 8.71 -14.59
N ARG A 208 1.80 7.42 -14.94
CA ARG A 208 2.75 6.39 -14.51
C ARG A 208 4.17 6.63 -15.03
N GLN A 209 4.30 7.08 -16.28
CA GLN A 209 5.60 7.38 -16.88
C GLN A 209 6.25 8.59 -16.19
N MET A 210 5.50 9.64 -15.90
CA MET A 210 5.97 10.79 -15.12
C MET A 210 6.39 10.36 -13.71
N LEU A 211 5.63 9.48 -13.06
CA LEU A 211 5.95 8.98 -11.71
C LEU A 211 7.27 8.19 -11.72
N ALA A 212 7.48 7.36 -12.74
CA ALA A 212 8.67 6.55 -12.91
C ALA A 212 9.96 7.37 -13.12
N THR A 213 9.86 8.63 -13.57
CA THR A 213 11.00 9.56 -13.71
C THR A 213 11.48 10.10 -12.37
N PHE A 214 10.59 10.24 -11.39
CA PHE A 214 10.93 10.77 -10.05
C PHE A 214 11.40 9.69 -9.08
N VAL A 215 11.19 8.42 -9.41
CA VAL A 215 11.60 7.29 -8.58
C VAL A 215 12.86 6.69 -9.20
N PRO A 216 14.04 6.81 -8.58
CA PRO A 216 15.29 6.26 -9.10
C PRO A 216 15.21 4.75 -9.38
#